data_AF-A0A536GUB0-F1
#
_entry.id   AF-A0A536GUB0-F1
#
_cell.length_a   1.000
_cell.length_b   1.000
_cell.length_c   1.000
_cell.angle_alpha   90.00
_cell.angle_beta   90.00
_cell.angle_gamma   90.00
#
_symmetry.space_group_name_H-M   'P 1'
#
loop_
_entity.id
_entity.type
_entity.pdbx_description
1 polymer ?
#
loop_
_entity_poly.entity_id
_entity_poly.type
_entity_poly.pdbx_seq_one_letter_code
_entity_poly.pdbx_strand_id
1 'polypeptide(L)' 'MSTASGTLDTKLHRALELIGGSIDPEIAETYASIEERILAQALENVELAERRLREIQKLVGDRDAVLV' A
#
# COMPACT_ATOMS: atom_id res chain seq x y z
N MET A 1 6.77 -31.24 10.43
CA MET A 1 7.54 -30.04 10.07
C MET A 1 6.59 -28.97 9.57
N SER A 2 6.81 -27.73 9.99
CA SER A 2 5.88 -26.58 10.03
C SER A 2 5.54 -25.99 8.65
N THR A 3 4.48 -26.46 8.00
CA THR A 3 4.01 -25.91 6.71
C THR A 3 3.27 -24.57 6.87
N ALA A 4 2.55 -24.40 7.98
CA ALA A 4 1.78 -23.18 8.26
C ALA A 4 2.69 -21.93 8.37
N SER A 5 3.84 -22.06 9.05
CA SER A 5 4.78 -20.95 9.21
C SER A 5 5.41 -20.52 7.87
N GLY A 6 5.72 -21.47 6.97
CA GLY A 6 6.27 -21.15 5.65
C GLY A 6 5.26 -20.45 4.72
N THR A 7 3.97 -20.79 4.84
CA THR A 7 2.92 -20.11 4.07
C THR A 7 2.65 -18.68 4.53
N LEU A 8 2.78 -18.39 5.83
CA LEU A 8 2.64 -17.04 6.37
C LEU A 8 3.78 -16.16 5.88
N ASP A 9 5.01 -16.65 5.99
CA ASP A 9 6.23 -15.93 5.61
C ASP A 9 6.21 -15.54 4.11
N THR A 10 5.76 -16.47 3.26
CA THR A 10 5.59 -16.22 1.82
C THR A 10 4.55 -15.13 1.54
N LYS A 11 3.44 -15.11 2.28
CA LYS A 11 2.39 -14.08 2.13
C LYS A 11 2.88 -12.71 2.56
N LEU A 12 3.63 -12.63 3.67
CA LEU A 12 4.18 -11.37 4.18
C LEU A 12 5.24 -10.82 3.22
N HIS A 13 6.11 -11.68 2.69
CA HIS A 13 7.06 -11.30 1.66
C HIS A 13 6.38 -10.73 0.42
N ARG A 14 5.33 -11.43 -0.06
CA ARG A 14 4.54 -10.95 -1.21
C ARG A 14 3.83 -9.63 -0.93
N ALA A 15 3.30 -9.45 0.27
CA ALA A 15 2.65 -8.20 0.65
C ALA A 15 3.66 -7.04 0.70
N LEU A 16 4.88 -7.28 1.19
CA LEU A 16 5.97 -6.31 1.17
C LEU A 16 6.35 -5.91 -0.27
N GLU A 17 6.46 -6.86 -1.20
CA GLU A 17 6.70 -6.55 -2.61
C GLU A 17 5.60 -5.65 -3.21
N LEU A 18 4.34 -5.92 -2.90
CA LEU A 18 3.19 -5.18 -3.43
C LEU A 18 3.13 -3.73 -2.96
N ILE A 19 3.59 -3.45 -1.73
CA ILE A 19 3.62 -2.09 -1.18
C ILE A 19 4.88 -1.30 -1.58
N GLY A 20 5.80 -1.90 -2.36
CA GLY A 20 6.99 -1.23 -2.89
C GLY A 20 8.33 -1.82 -2.42
N GLY A 21 8.32 -2.92 -1.66
CA GLY A 21 9.53 -3.63 -1.22
C GLY A 21 10.23 -3.00 -0.01
N SER A 22 9.73 -1.89 0.50
CA SER A 22 10.25 -1.20 1.69
C SER A 22 9.10 -0.59 2.51
N ILE A 23 9.36 -0.36 3.80
CA ILE A 23 8.44 0.29 4.72
C ILE A 23 9.09 1.59 5.18
N ASP A 24 8.30 2.66 5.26
CA ASP A 24 8.73 3.94 5.80
C ASP A 24 9.31 3.78 7.22
N PRO A 25 10.47 4.39 7.54
CA PRO A 25 11.07 4.31 8.86
C PRO A 25 10.13 4.71 10.00
N GLU A 26 9.28 5.71 9.82
CA GLU A 26 8.34 6.17 10.85
C GLU A 26 7.30 5.09 11.17
N ILE A 27 6.77 4.42 10.14
CA ILE A 27 5.87 3.27 10.28
C ILE A 27 6.59 2.10 10.96
N ALA A 28 7.84 1.84 10.57
CA ALA A 28 8.64 0.76 11.12
C ALA A 28 8.94 0.95 12.63
N GLU A 29 9.12 2.19 13.06
CA GLU A 29 9.30 2.55 14.48
C GLU A 29 7.99 2.56 15.26
N THR A 30 6.87 2.90 14.62
CA THR A 30 5.56 3.05 15.26
C THR A 30 4.89 1.71 15.58
N TYR A 31 4.98 0.73 14.68
CA TYR A 31 4.27 -0.55 14.81
C TYR A 31 5.22 -1.71 15.16
N ALA A 32 4.72 -2.63 15.99
CA ALA A 32 5.54 -3.72 16.53
C ALA A 32 5.63 -4.92 15.58
N SER A 33 4.54 -5.28 14.90
CA SER A 33 4.50 -6.43 13.99
C SER A 33 4.74 -6.03 12.54
N ILE A 34 5.27 -6.95 11.74
CA ILE A 34 5.47 -6.73 10.30
C ILE A 34 4.12 -6.60 9.58
N GLU A 35 3.10 -7.32 10.04
CA GLU A 35 1.73 -7.24 9.54
C GLU A 35 1.15 -5.83 9.69
N GLU A 36 1.27 -5.24 10.88
CA GLU A 36 0.79 -3.87 11.15
C GLU A 36 1.54 -2.85 10.31
N ARG A 37 2.87 -3.00 10.17
CA ARG A 37 3.69 -2.12 9.33
C ARG A 37 3.29 -2.20 7.86
N ILE A 38 3.09 -3.41 7.34
CA ILE A 38 2.62 -3.62 5.95
C ILE A 38 1.25 -2.99 5.75
N LEU A 39 0.33 -3.17 6.70
CA LEU A 39 -1.01 -2.58 6.62
C LEU A 39 -0.95 -1.05 6.63
N ALA A 40 -0.18 -0.45 7.54
CA ALA A 40 -0.02 1.00 7.62
C ALA A 40 0.56 1.57 6.33
N GLN A 41 1.64 0.98 5.79
CA GLN A 41 2.22 1.40 4.52
C GLN A 41 1.23 1.28 3.35
N ALA A 42 0.43 0.21 3.31
CA ALA A 42 -0.59 0.03 2.28
C ALA A 42 -1.67 1.14 2.32
N LEU A 43 -2.10 1.54 3.51
CA LEU A 43 -3.07 2.62 3.68
C LEU A 43 -2.52 3.98 3.22
N GLU A 44 -1.28 4.29 3.58
CA GLU A 44 -0.62 5.52 3.10
C GLU A 44 -0.44 5.52 1.59
N ASN A 45 -0.07 4.38 1.00
CA ASN A 45 0.04 4.24 -0.46
C ASN A 45 -1.30 4.51 -1.16
N VAL A 46 -2.42 4.04 -0.59
CA VAL A 46 -3.78 4.31 -1.12
C VAL A 46 -4.10 5.80 -1.03
N GLU A 47 -3.87 6.44 0.12
CA GLU A 47 -4.13 7.86 0.28
C GLU A 47 -3.32 8.71 -0.71
N LEU A 48 -2.03 8.37 -0.88
CA LEU A 48 -1.16 9.03 -1.85
C LEU A 48 -1.67 8.83 -3.28
N ALA A 49 -2.11 7.62 -3.63
CA ALA A 49 -2.68 7.32 -4.94
C ALA A 49 -3.95 8.15 -5.19
N GLU A 50 -4.84 8.30 -4.21
CA GLU A 50 -6.04 9.13 -4.33
C GLU A 50 -5.73 10.62 -4.48
N ARG A 51 -4.75 11.14 -3.73
CA ARG A 51 -4.29 12.53 -3.88
C ARG A 51 -3.75 12.77 -5.30
N ARG A 52 -2.88 11.88 -5.78
CA ARG A 52 -2.33 11.94 -7.14
C ARG A 52 -3.42 11.81 -8.21
N LEU A 53 -4.40 10.93 -8.02
CA LEU A 53 -5.52 10.79 -8.94
C LEU A 53 -6.32 12.09 -9.06
N ARG A 54 -6.62 12.75 -7.94
CA ARG A 54 -7.31 14.06 -7.93
C ARG A 54 -6.50 15.15 -8.63
N GLU A 55 -5.19 15.16 -8.46
CA GLU A 55 -4.30 16.09 -9.18
C GLU A 55 -4.33 15.85 -10.69
N ILE A 56 -4.25 14.58 -11.10
CA ILE A 56 -4.35 14.19 -12.51
C ILE A 56 -5.71 14.61 -13.08
N GLN A 57 -6.81 14.38 -12.36
CA GLN A 57 -8.16 14.80 -12.77
C GLN A 57 -8.27 16.32 -12.95
N LYS A 58 -7.64 17.12 -12.07
CA LYS A 58 -7.60 18.58 -12.22
C LYS A 58 -6.84 19.01 -13.49
N LEU A 59 -5.76 18.32 -13.83
CA LEU A 59 -4.92 18.66 -14.99
C LEU A 59 -5.53 18.22 -16.32
N VAL A 60 -6.14 17.05 -16.35
CA VAL A 60 -6.69 16.43 -17.57
C VAL A 60 -8.15 16.84 -17.81
N GLY A 61 -8.82 17.41 -16.80
CA GLY A 61 -10.26 17.63 -16.80
C GLY A 61 -11.01 16.36 -16.40
N ASP A 62 -12.23 16.54 -15.90
CA ASP A 62 -13.08 15.44 -15.44
C ASP A 62 -13.51 14.60 -16.66
N ARG A 63 -12.94 13.41 -16.85
CA ARG A 63 -13.30 12.53 -17.98
C ARG A 63 -14.75 12.07 -17.90
N ASP A 64 -15.35 12.09 -16.71
CA ASP A 64 -16.75 11.73 -16.48
C ASP A 64 -17.72 12.84 -16.93
N ALA A 65 -17.25 14.08 -17.11
CA ALA A 65 -18.09 15.18 -17.60
C ALA A 65 -18.34 15.14 -19.13
N VAL A 66 -17.67 14.27 -19.88
CA VAL A 66 -17.74 14.21 -21.35
C VAL A 66 -18.67 13.09 -21.85
N LEU A 67 -19.29 12.31 -20.96
CA LEU A 67 -20.23 11.23 -21.31
C LEU A 67 -21.70 11.54 -20.98
N VAL A 68 -22.12 12.81 -21.09
CA VAL A 68 -23.54 13.22 -21.04
C VAL A 68 -23.95 13.91 -22.32
#